data_AF-A0A969MQV4-F1
#
_entry.id   AF-A0A969MQV4-F1
#
_cell.length_a   1.000
_cell.length_b   1.000
_cell.length_c   1.000
_cell.angle_alpha   90.00
_cell.angle_beta   90.00
_cell.angle_gamma   90.00
#
_symmetry.space_group_name_H-M   'P 1'
#
loop_
_entity.id
_entity.type
_entity.pdbx_description
1 polymer ?
#
loop_
_entity_poly.entity_id
_entity_poly.type
_entity_poly.pdbx_seq_one_letter_code
_entity_poly.pdbx_strand_id
1 'polypeptide(L)'
;MFTNDQVLAASRAIRPLLPKLIPAQADQIDRQLAQLLNQTDLDETTQVDRLLEVLDAYPTTKSWLDQFLEIPATERGYYGLPGNPAPTAATCYTCPIGKDYTWYREANEDIPLCPTHLVPLVPAPA
;
A
#
# COMPACT_ATOMS: atom_id res chain seq x y z
N MET A 1 -10.35 15.85 -6.99
CA MET A 1 -11.15 14.61 -7.05
C MET A 1 -10.20 13.52 -7.51
N PHE A 2 -9.96 12.52 -6.65
CA PHE A 2 -9.03 11.43 -6.94
C PHE A 2 -9.70 10.39 -7.83
N THR A 3 -8.93 9.66 -8.63
CA THR A 3 -9.48 8.55 -9.44
C THR A 3 -9.55 7.26 -8.62
N ASN A 4 -10.44 6.36 -9.02
CA ASN A 4 -10.59 5.04 -8.39
C ASN A 4 -9.26 4.27 -8.34
N ASP A 5 -8.51 4.26 -9.45
CA ASP A 5 -7.16 3.68 -9.52
C ASP A 5 -6.20 4.27 -8.51
N GLN A 6 -6.24 5.58 -8.28
CA GLN A 6 -5.35 6.24 -7.32
C GLN A 6 -5.65 5.80 -5.90
N VAL A 7 -6.93 5.63 -5.54
CA VAL A 7 -7.34 5.14 -4.22
C VAL A 7 -6.97 3.68 -4.03
N LEU A 8 -7.18 2.84 -5.04
CA LEU A 8 -6.78 1.42 -5.01
C LEU A 8 -5.25 1.28 -4.86
N ALA A 9 -4.48 2.08 -5.59
CA ALA A 9 -3.02 2.10 -5.48
C ALA A 9 -2.56 2.56 -4.09
N ALA A 10 -3.14 3.65 -3.56
CA ALA A 10 -2.83 4.16 -2.22
C ALA A 10 -3.16 3.13 -1.13
N SER A 11 -4.32 2.48 -1.25
CA SER A 11 -4.77 1.44 -0.32
C SER A 11 -3.83 0.23 -0.29
N ARG A 12 -3.23 -0.15 -1.42
CA ARG A 12 -2.19 -1.19 -1.45
C ARG A 12 -0.85 -0.71 -0.87
N ALA A 13 -0.49 0.54 -1.14
CA ALA A 13 0.78 1.13 -0.74
C ALA A 13 0.88 1.45 0.76
N ILE A 14 -0.24 1.82 1.41
CA ILE A 14 -0.24 2.15 2.84
C ILE A 14 -0.10 0.92 3.74
N ARG A 15 -0.58 -0.24 3.30
CA ARG A 15 -0.61 -1.50 4.07
C ARG A 15 0.71 -1.86 4.76
N PRO A 16 1.87 -1.91 4.07
CA PRO A 16 3.16 -2.17 4.72
C PRO A 16 3.59 -1.07 5.71
N LEU A 17 3.04 0.13 5.60
CA LEU A 17 3.36 1.27 6.45
C LEU A 17 2.47 1.34 7.70
N LEU A 18 1.33 0.64 7.73
CA LEU A 18 0.40 0.66 8.86
C LEU A 18 1.05 0.35 10.22
N PRO A 19 1.95 -0.65 10.36
CA PRO A 19 2.64 -0.91 11.63
C PRO A 19 3.50 0.27 12.10
N LYS A 20 4.02 1.09 11.17
CA LYS A 20 4.80 2.29 11.48
C LYS A 20 3.90 3.50 11.77
N LEU A 21 2.76 3.63 11.09
CA LEU A 21 1.86 4.78 11.20
C LEU A 21 0.89 4.69 12.39
N ILE A 22 0.31 3.52 12.61
CA ILE A 22 -0.75 3.28 13.60
C ILE A 22 -0.56 1.89 14.25
N PRO A 23 0.54 1.67 14.99
CA PRO A 23 0.93 0.34 15.47
C PRO A 23 -0.15 -0.39 16.27
N ALA A 24 -0.98 0.33 17.02
CA ALA A 24 -2.04 -0.26 17.84
C ALA A 24 -3.25 -0.78 17.01
N GLN A 25 -3.47 -0.27 15.80
CA GLN A 25 -4.59 -0.64 14.94
C GLN A 25 -4.15 -1.24 13.60
N ALA A 26 -2.83 -1.36 13.38
CA ALA A 26 -2.23 -1.78 12.11
C ALA A 26 -2.81 -3.10 11.59
N ASP A 27 -2.87 -4.14 12.42
CA ASP A 27 -3.45 -5.43 12.07
C ASP A 27 -4.94 -5.34 11.68
N GLN A 28 -5.71 -4.54 12.41
CA GLN A 28 -7.14 -4.39 12.16
C GLN A 28 -7.37 -3.69 10.81
N ILE A 29 -6.69 -2.58 10.57
CA ILE A 29 -6.82 -1.83 9.32
C ILE A 29 -6.28 -2.64 8.15
N ASP A 30 -5.13 -3.30 8.30
CA ASP A 30 -4.57 -4.11 7.22
C ASP A 30 -5.56 -5.19 6.77
N ARG A 31 -6.20 -5.89 7.71
CA ARG A 31 -7.22 -6.91 7.39
C ARG A 31 -8.43 -6.32 6.68
N GLN A 32 -8.90 -5.14 7.12
CA GLN A 32 -10.02 -4.47 6.46
C GLN A 32 -9.67 -4.07 5.03
N LEU A 33 -8.48 -3.47 4.81
CA LEU A 33 -8.00 -3.13 3.48
C LEU A 33 -7.80 -4.38 2.62
N ALA A 34 -7.21 -5.44 3.17
CA ALA A 34 -7.03 -6.72 2.49
C ALA A 34 -8.37 -7.29 2.00
N GLN A 35 -9.36 -7.31 2.88
CA GLN A 35 -10.69 -7.83 2.55
C GLN A 35 -11.35 -7.00 1.45
N LEU A 36 -11.32 -5.67 1.56
CA LEU A 36 -11.88 -4.78 0.54
C LEU A 36 -11.14 -4.90 -0.80
N LEU A 37 -9.81 -5.01 -0.81
CA LEU A 37 -8.99 -5.13 -2.03
C LEU A 37 -9.18 -6.46 -2.76
N ASN A 38 -9.52 -7.54 -2.04
CA ASN A 38 -9.74 -8.87 -2.61
C ASN A 38 -11.24 -9.16 -2.89
N GLN A 39 -12.14 -8.24 -2.59
CA GLN A 39 -13.56 -8.38 -2.91
C GLN A 39 -13.81 -8.14 -4.40
N THR A 40 -14.33 -9.14 -5.10
CA THR A 40 -14.68 -9.08 -6.54
C THR A 40 -16.17 -8.87 -6.81
N ASP A 41 -16.99 -8.85 -5.76
CA ASP A 41 -18.46 -8.76 -5.86
C ASP A 41 -18.98 -7.32 -5.78
N LEU A 42 -18.16 -6.38 -5.29
CA LEU A 42 -18.53 -4.96 -5.24
C LEU A 42 -18.20 -4.26 -6.56
N ASP A 43 -19.06 -3.32 -6.93
CA ASP A 43 -18.70 -2.32 -7.94
C ASP A 43 -17.51 -1.47 -7.45
N GLU A 44 -16.67 -1.07 -8.41
CA GLU A 44 -15.42 -0.35 -8.13
C GLU A 44 -15.65 0.94 -7.33
N THR A 45 -16.73 1.67 -7.62
CA THR A 45 -17.08 2.90 -6.89
C THR A 45 -17.36 2.61 -5.42
N THR A 46 -18.22 1.63 -5.11
CA THR A 46 -18.54 1.27 -3.73
C THR A 46 -17.31 0.69 -3.01
N GLN A 47 -16.46 -0.06 -3.71
CA GLN A 47 -15.19 -0.54 -3.16
C GLN A 47 -14.27 0.62 -2.76
N VAL A 48 -14.13 1.62 -3.63
CA VAL A 48 -13.32 2.83 -3.40
C VAL A 48 -13.87 3.68 -2.26
N ASP A 49 -15.18 3.91 -2.19
CA ASP A 49 -15.82 4.63 -1.09
C ASP A 49 -15.53 3.97 0.26
N ARG A 50 -15.61 2.64 0.34
CA ARG A 50 -15.29 1.90 1.57
C ARG A 50 -13.81 1.95 1.94
N LEU A 51 -12.91 1.91 0.96
CA LEU A 51 -11.48 2.07 1.20
C LEU A 51 -11.16 3.46 1.76
N LEU A 52 -11.79 4.51 1.20
CA LEU A 52 -11.67 5.87 1.72
C LEU A 52 -12.19 5.96 3.15
N GLU A 53 -13.34 5.38 3.46
CA GLU A 53 -13.91 5.39 4.81
C GLU A 53 -12.94 4.79 5.85
N VAL A 54 -12.32 3.65 5.52
CA VAL A 54 -11.33 3.00 6.39
C VAL A 54 -10.09 3.87 6.61
N LEU A 55 -9.60 4.55 5.57
CA LEU A 55 -8.42 5.41 5.64
C LEU A 55 -8.71 6.76 6.30
N ASP A 56 -9.93 7.29 6.17
CA ASP A 56 -10.36 8.55 6.79
C ASP A 56 -10.63 8.39 8.28
N ALA A 57 -10.90 7.16 8.74
CA ALA A 57 -11.19 6.86 10.15
C ALA A 57 -10.03 7.21 11.10
N TYR A 58 -8.79 7.32 10.60
CA TYR A 58 -7.63 7.70 11.40
C TYR A 58 -6.91 8.91 10.81
N PRO A 59 -6.62 9.95 11.61
CA PRO A 59 -5.96 11.17 11.11
C PRO A 59 -4.62 10.88 10.42
N THR A 60 -3.83 9.95 10.97
CA THR A 60 -2.50 9.60 10.43
C THR A 60 -2.58 8.96 9.04
N THR A 61 -3.53 8.03 8.83
CA THR A 61 -3.72 7.37 7.52
C THR A 61 -4.32 8.32 6.51
N LYS A 62 -5.22 9.21 6.93
CA LYS A 62 -5.77 10.29 6.11
C LYS A 62 -4.68 11.25 5.64
N SER A 63 -3.87 11.77 6.55
CA SER A 63 -2.76 12.68 6.20
C SER A 63 -1.76 12.02 5.25
N TRP A 64 -1.45 10.73 5.47
CA TRP A 64 -0.61 9.98 4.53
C TRP A 64 -1.28 9.83 3.16
N LEU A 65 -2.58 9.56 3.12
CA LEU A 65 -3.34 9.40 1.88
C LEU A 65 -3.34 10.71 1.08
N ASP A 66 -3.62 11.85 1.71
CA ASP A 66 -3.54 13.17 1.07
C ASP A 66 -2.14 13.40 0.47
N GLN A 67 -1.07 13.17 1.24
CA GLN A 67 0.31 13.31 0.76
C GLN A 67 0.64 12.38 -0.41
N PHE A 68 0.19 11.11 -0.34
CA PHE A 68 0.41 10.14 -1.41
C PHE A 68 -0.32 10.53 -2.70
N LEU A 69 -1.49 11.17 -2.57
CA LEU A 69 -2.33 11.56 -3.68
C LEU A 69 -1.97 12.92 -4.29
N GLU A 70 -1.39 13.84 -3.51
CA GLU A 70 -0.84 15.12 -4.01
C GLU A 70 0.27 14.92 -5.04
N ILE A 71 1.01 13.79 -4.95
CA ILE A 71 2.07 13.46 -5.90
C ILE A 71 1.45 12.87 -7.16
N PRO A 72 1.68 13.44 -8.36
CA PRO A 72 1.13 12.92 -9.60
C PRO A 72 1.66 11.51 -9.89
N ALA A 73 0.81 10.64 -10.44
CA ALA A 73 1.14 9.23 -10.66
C ALA A 73 2.40 8.99 -11.51
N THR A 74 2.75 9.94 -12.39
CA THR A 74 3.98 9.95 -13.19
C THR A 74 5.26 10.14 -12.37
N GLU A 75 5.15 10.67 -11.15
CA GLU A 75 6.27 10.89 -10.21
C GLU A 75 6.25 9.90 -9.03
N ARG A 76 5.24 9.01 -8.96
CA ARG A 76 5.15 7.96 -7.93
C ARG A 76 6.14 6.81 -8.14
N GLY A 77 6.76 6.75 -9.32
CA GLY A 77 8.02 6.05 -9.48
C GLY A 77 9.13 6.95 -8.95
N TYR A 78 9.72 6.57 -7.82
CA TYR A 78 10.92 7.19 -7.24
C TYR A 78 10.67 8.37 -6.27
N TYR A 79 10.45 8.06 -4.99
CA TYR A 79 10.86 8.97 -3.91
C TYR A 79 12.39 8.92 -3.76
N GLY A 80 13.09 9.47 -4.74
CA GLY A 80 14.46 9.92 -4.55
C GLY A 80 14.40 11.19 -3.74
N LEU A 81 14.69 11.11 -2.44
CA LEU A 81 15.08 12.29 -1.67
C LEU A 81 16.13 13.09 -2.47
N PRO A 82 16.16 14.43 -2.39
CA PRO A 82 17.20 15.23 -3.06
C PRO A 82 18.57 14.88 -2.46
N GLY A 83 19.24 13.91 -3.08
CA GLY A 83 20.43 13.25 -2.57
C GLY A 83 20.74 11.99 -3.37
N ASN A 84 21.37 12.16 -4.52
CA ASN A 84 21.99 11.13 -5.35
C ASN A 84 21.04 10.11 -6.03
N PRO A 85 20.77 10.24 -7.35
CA PRO A 85 19.98 9.28 -8.13
C PRO A 85 20.83 8.06 -8.51
N ALA A 86 21.39 7.37 -7.52
CA ALA A 86 21.83 6.00 -7.77
C ALA A 86 20.56 5.15 -7.76
N PRO A 87 20.19 4.45 -8.87
CA PRO A 87 19.10 3.48 -8.85
C PRO A 87 19.50 2.35 -7.92
N THR A 88 19.25 2.53 -6.63
CA THR A 88 19.23 1.41 -5.73
C THR A 88 17.98 0.66 -6.12
N ALA A 89 18.16 -0.51 -6.73
CA ALA A 89 17.10 -1.46 -6.97
C ALA A 89 16.56 -1.89 -5.61
N ALA A 90 15.74 -1.02 -4.99
CA ALA A 90 14.99 -1.35 -3.78
C ALA A 90 14.19 -2.58 -4.18
N THR A 91 14.61 -3.74 -3.65
CA THR A 91 14.03 -5.01 -4.05
C THR A 91 12.61 -5.00 -3.50
N CYS A 92 11.64 -4.74 -4.38
CA CYS A 92 10.24 -4.79 -4.02
C CYS A 92 9.75 -6.23 -4.13
N TYR A 93 8.92 -6.63 -3.18
CA TYR A 93 8.33 -7.95 -3.09
C TYR A 93 6.82 -7.82 -3.12
N THR A 94 6.14 -8.69 -3.86
CA THR A 94 4.68 -8.68 -4.03
C THR A 94 4.07 -10.01 -3.61
N CYS A 95 2.78 -9.99 -3.25
CA CYS A 95 2.05 -11.24 -3.02
C CYS A 95 1.86 -12.00 -4.35
N PRO A 96 2.28 -13.27 -4.45
CA PRO A 96 2.14 -14.05 -5.68
C PRO A 96 0.69 -14.45 -5.99
N ILE A 97 -0.21 -14.40 -5.00
CA ILE A 97 -1.61 -14.84 -5.14
C ILE A 97 -2.49 -13.67 -5.59
N GLY A 98 -2.61 -12.61 -4.78
CA GLY A 98 -3.54 -11.51 -5.04
C GLY A 98 -2.91 -10.27 -5.65
N LYS A 99 -1.57 -10.15 -5.67
CA LYS A 99 -0.84 -8.88 -5.98
C LYS A 99 -1.38 -7.66 -5.21
N ASP A 100 -2.01 -7.92 -4.06
CA ASP A 100 -2.74 -6.96 -3.23
C ASP A 100 -1.85 -6.31 -2.17
N TYR A 101 -0.61 -6.77 -2.06
CA TYR A 101 0.38 -6.30 -1.10
C TYR A 101 1.75 -6.21 -1.77
N THR A 102 2.37 -5.04 -1.69
CA THR A 102 3.73 -4.77 -2.16
C THR A 102 4.54 -4.22 -0.99
N TRP A 103 5.70 -4.83 -0.73
CA TRP A 103 6.61 -4.43 0.33
C TRP A 103 7.97 -4.06 -0.25
N TYR A 104 8.55 -2.96 0.23
CA TYR A 104 9.85 -2.48 -0.21
C TYR A 104 10.89 -2.80 0.86
N ARG A 105 11.97 -3.47 0.45
CA ARG A 105 13.09 -3.77 1.32
C ARG A 105 14.03 -2.57 1.38
N GLU A 106 14.03 -1.84 2.50
CA GLU A 106 14.90 -0.67 2.71
C GLU A 106 16.27 -1.03 3.30
N ALA A 107 16.41 -2.20 3.93
CA ALA A 107 17.65 -2.69 4.53
C ALA A 107 17.75 -4.22 4.47
N ASN A 108 18.69 -4.83 5.20
CA ASN A 108 18.83 -6.29 5.28
C ASN A 108 17.77 -6.95 6.19
N GLU A 109 16.57 -6.36 6.27
CA GLU A 109 15.44 -6.88 7.04
C GLU A 109 14.93 -8.20 6.46
N ASP A 110 14.41 -9.05 7.35
CA ASP A 110 13.71 -10.27 6.98
C ASP A 110 12.45 -9.94 6.18
N ILE A 111 12.23 -10.67 5.09
CA ILE A 111 11.09 -10.47 4.21
C ILE A 111 9.84 -10.96 4.95
N PRO A 112 8.85 -10.10 5.23
CA PRO A 112 7.64 -10.52 5.91
C PRO A 112 6.78 -11.42 5.01
N LEU A 113 5.92 -12.21 5.64
CA LEU A 113 4.84 -12.91 4.92
C LEU A 113 3.80 -11.89 4.45
N CYS A 114 3.10 -12.22 3.36
CA CYS A 114 1.91 -11.50 2.96
C CYS A 114 0.87 -11.57 4.08
N PRO A 115 0.36 -10.44 4.60
CA PRO A 115 -0.60 -10.46 5.70
C PRO A 115 -1.97 -11.00 5.28
N THR A 116 -2.30 -10.96 3.99
CA THR A 116 -3.57 -11.51 3.45
C THR A 116 -3.52 -13.04 3.32
N HIS A 117 -2.46 -13.56 2.72
CA HIS A 117 -2.38 -14.96 2.28
C HIS A 117 -1.43 -15.79 3.15
N LEU A 118 -0.70 -15.16 4.07
CA LEU A 118 0.32 -15.76 4.94
C LEU A 118 1.41 -16.54 4.18
N VAL A 119 1.64 -16.17 2.91
CA VAL A 119 2.69 -16.74 2.04
C VAL A 119 3.90 -15.81 1.96
N PRO A 120 5.11 -16.33 1.74
CA PRO A 120 6.29 -15.49 1.51
C PRO A 120 6.09 -14.61 0.28
N LEU A 121 6.46 -13.33 0.40
CA LEU A 121 6.41 -12.39 -0.71
C LEU A 121 7.50 -12.75 -1.73
N VAL A 122 7.17 -12.61 -3.02
CA VAL A 122 8.10 -12.90 -4.14
C VAL A 122 8.62 -11.61 -4.74
N PRO A 123 9.85 -11.57 -5.30
CA PRO A 123 10.35 -10.38 -5.98
C PRO A 123 9.36 -9.92 -7.06
N ALA A 124 9.06 -8.62 -7.09
CA ALA A 124 8.22 -8.08 -8.16
C ALA A 124 8.92 -8.30 -9.52
N PRO A 125 8.20 -8.72 -10.56
CA PRO A 125 8.76 -8.76 -11.90
C PRO A 125 9.20 -7.34 -12.31
N ALA A 126 10.42 -7.25 -12.85
CA ALA A 126 11.02 -6.01 -13.35
C ALA A 126 10.31 -5.47 -14.60
#